data_AF-A0A7Y3C162-F1
#
_entry.id   AF-A0A7Y3C162-F1
#
_cell.length_a   1.000
_cell.length_b   1.000
_cell.length_c   1.000
_cell.angle_alpha   90.00
_cell.angle_beta   90.00
_cell.angle_gamma   90.00
#
_symmetry.space_group_name_H-M   'P 1'
#
loop_
_entity.id
_entity.type
_entity.pdbx_description
1 polymer ?
#
loop_
_entity_poly.entity_id
_entity_poly.type
_entity_poly.pdbx_seq_one_letter_code
_entity_poly.pdbx_strand_id
1 'polypeptide(L)' 'LMSEIGQHVVALDLNPIGSPRRDWRKVLVGDGMVIVRHPDLQTTIDMAGRVASQLEIVAG' A
#
# COMPACT_ATOMS: atom_id res chain seq x y z
N LEU A 1 10.91 4.74 -2.79
CA LEU A 1 9.82 4.34 -1.86
C LEU A 1 10.12 3.04 -1.12
N MET A 2 10.02 1.85 -1.73
CA MET A 2 10.20 0.58 -1.00
C MET A 2 11.60 0.40 -0.37
N SER A 3 12.64 0.95 -0.98
CA SER A 3 14.00 0.97 -0.42
C SER A 3 14.13 1.76 0.89
N GLU A 4 13.23 2.72 1.15
CA GLU A 4 13.27 3.59 2.32
C GLU A 4 12.32 3.11 3.43
N ILE A 5 11.12 2.66 3.08
CA ILE A 5 10.09 2.28 4.05
C ILE A 5 9.94 0.77 4.23
N GLY A 6 10.64 -0.05 3.44
CA GLY A 6 10.44 -1.49 3.38
C GLY A 6 10.54 -2.20 4.73
N GLN A 7 11.47 -1.78 5.59
CA GLN A 7 11.61 -2.33 6.95
C GLN A 7 10.41 -2.05 7.87
N HIS A 8 9.61 -1.04 7.53
CA HIS A 8 8.42 -0.62 8.27
C HIS A 8 7.13 -1.20 7.67
N VAL A 9 7.20 -1.87 6.52
CA VAL A 9 6.04 -2.54 5.90
C VAL A 9 5.79 -3.87 6.60
N VAL A 10 4.60 -4.01 7.18
CA VAL A 10 4.16 -5.23 7.87
C VAL A 10 3.43 -6.16 6.92
N ALA A 11 2.63 -5.58 6.02
CA ALA A 11 1.87 -6.31 5.04
C ALA A 11 1.84 -5.54 3.72
N LEU A 12 2.02 -6.28 2.64
CA LEU A 12 1.89 -5.80 1.27
C LEU A 12 0.96 -6.79 0.55
N ASP A 13 -0.34 -6.51 0.58
CA ASP A 13 -1.35 -7.31 -0.11
C ASP A 13 -1.82 -6.53 -1.34
N LEU A 14 -1.09 -6.67 -2.44
CA LEU A 14 -1.39 -6.02 -3.72
C LEU A 14 -1.65 -7.08 -4.79
N ASN A 15 -2.50 -6.74 -5.76
CA ASN A 15 -2.62 -7.56 -6.97
C ASN A 15 -1.28 -7.70 -7.71
N PRO A 16 -1.01 -8.85 -8.35
CA PRO A 16 0.12 -8.97 -9.25
C PRO A 16 0.06 -7.93 -10.36
N ILE A 17 1.22 -7.41 -10.76
CA ILE A 17 1.36 -6.40 -11.82
C ILE A 17 0.66 -6.88 -13.10
N GLY A 18 -0.18 -6.01 -13.68
CA GLY A 18 -0.93 -6.31 -14.91
C GLY A 18 -2.17 -7.19 -14.71
N SER A 19 -2.52 -7.55 -13.47
CA SER A 19 -3.80 -8.20 -13.20
C SER A 19 -4.96 -7.22 -13.44
N PRO A 20 -6.14 -7.70 -13.87
CA PRO A 20 -7.33 -6.86 -13.96
C PRO A 20 -7.65 -6.19 -12.63
N ARG A 21 -8.11 -4.93 -12.66
CA ARG A 21 -8.59 -4.25 -11.46
C ARG A 21 -9.72 -5.02 -10.80
N ARG A 22 -9.69 -5.07 -9.46
CA ARG A 22 -10.78 -5.71 -8.69
C ARG A 22 -12.03 -4.85 -8.75
N ASP A 23 -13.19 -5.50 -8.83
CA ASP A 23 -14.49 -4.82 -8.73
C ASP A 23 -14.67 -4.30 -7.30
N TRP A 24 -14.56 -2.98 -7.14
CA TRP A 24 -14.66 -2.29 -5.85
C TRP A 24 -15.96 -2.57 -5.09
N ARG A 25 -17.01 -3.03 -5.77
CA ARG A 25 -18.29 -3.40 -5.13
C ARG A 25 -18.21 -4.76 -4.41
N LYS A 26 -17.21 -5.56 -4.73
CA LYS A 26 -17.02 -6.92 -4.23
C LYS A 26 -15.86 -7.04 -3.24
N VAL A 27 -15.04 -6.01 -3.08
CA VAL A 27 -13.85 -6.03 -2.22
C VAL A 27 -13.74 -4.76 -1.38
N LEU A 28 -13.28 -4.91 -0.14
CA LEU A 28 -13.17 -3.80 0.81
C LEU A 28 -12.01 -2.83 0.49
N VAL A 29 -10.93 -3.34 -0.10
CA VAL A 29 -9.66 -2.60 -0.28
C VAL A 29 -9.30 -2.33 -1.74
N GLY A 30 -10.24 -2.56 -2.67
CA GLY A 30 -9.96 -2.40 -4.11
C GLY A 30 -8.80 -3.30 -4.56
N ASP A 31 -7.80 -2.71 -5.19
CA ASP A 31 -6.63 -3.40 -5.78
C ASP A 31 -5.58 -3.87 -4.75
N GLY A 32 -5.75 -3.51 -3.48
CA GLY A 32 -4.89 -4.01 -2.40
C GLY A 32 -4.77 -3.08 -1.20
N MET A 33 -3.94 -3.49 -0.25
CA MET A 33 -3.68 -2.79 1.00
C MET A 33 -2.19 -2.86 1.37
N VAL A 34 -1.66 -1.77 1.91
CA VAL A 34 -0.33 -1.70 2.51
C VAL A 34 -0.46 -1.32 3.97
N ILE A 35 0.18 -2.06 4.86
CA ILE A 35 0.22 -1.76 6.29
C ILE A 35 1.65 -1.39 6.67
N VAL A 36 1.82 -0.20 7.27
CA VAL A 36 3.09 0.28 7.82
C VAL A 36 3.02 0.37 9.35
N ARG A 37 4.17 0.25 10.02
CA ARG A 37 4.28 0.41 11.47
C ARG A 37 5.49 1.25 11.87
N HIS A 38 5.32 2.05 12.91
CA HIS A 38 6.41 2.69 13.63
C HIS A 38 6.01 2.94 15.10
N PRO A 39 6.96 2.90 16.06
CA PRO A 39 6.65 3.20 17.46
C PRO A 39 6.16 4.63 17.68
N ASP A 40 6.67 5.58 16.89
CA ASP A 40 6.16 6.94 16.83
C ASP A 40 4.98 7.06 15.85
N LEU A 41 3.86 7.59 16.34
CA LEU A 41 2.60 7.68 15.61
C LEU A 41 2.71 8.66 14.44
N GLN A 42 3.33 9.83 14.63
CA GLN A 42 3.43 10.82 13.57
C GLN A 42 4.25 10.28 12.40
N THR A 43 5.37 9.63 12.68
CA THR A 43 6.19 8.95 11.68
C THR A 43 5.39 7.86 10.94
N THR A 44 4.52 7.11 11.64
CA THR A 44 3.63 6.12 11.00
C THR A 44 2.67 6.78 10.02
N ILE A 45 2.04 7.89 10.42
CA ILE A 45 1.09 8.65 9.59
C ILE A 45 1.80 9.22 8.36
N ASP A 46 2.97 9.82 8.53
CA ASP A 46 3.73 10.41 7.43
C ASP A 46 4.17 9.33 6.42
N MET A 47 4.62 8.16 6.90
CA MET A 47 4.92 7.03 6.02
C MET A 47 3.69 6.52 5.28
N ALA A 48 2.55 6.37 5.96
CA ALA A 48 1.30 5.96 5.33
C ALA A 48 0.85 6.95 4.25
N GLY A 49 0.96 8.25 4.52
CA GLY A 49 0.68 9.32 3.56
C GLY A 49 1.60 9.28 2.34
N ARG A 50 2.88 8.99 2.53
CA ARG A 50 3.83 8.77 1.42
C ARG A 50 3.44 7.57 0.56
N VAL A 51 3.06 6.45 1.17
CA VAL A 51 2.57 5.28 0.42
C VAL A 51 1.33 5.64 -0.39
N ALA A 52 0.34 6.28 0.25
CA ALA A 52 -0.92 6.63 -0.41
C ALA A 52 -0.73 7.62 -1.58
N SER A 53 0.27 8.50 -1.51
CA SER A 53 0.52 9.53 -2.52
C SER A 53 1.52 9.14 -3.62
N GLN A 54 2.44 8.20 -3.34
CA GLN A 54 3.56 7.89 -4.24
C GLN A 54 3.54 6.45 -4.77
N LEU A 55 2.71 5.56 -4.24
CA LEU A 55 2.60 4.19 -4.73
C LEU A 55 1.75 4.15 -6.00
N GLU A 56 2.36 3.74 -7.11
CA GLU A 56 1.66 3.50 -8.37
C GLU A 56 1.30 2.01 -8.51
N ILE A 57 0.04 1.74 -8.86
CA ILE A 57 -0.45 0.38 -9.14
C ILE A 57 -0.66 0.25 -10.65
N VAL A 58 0.08 -0.67 -11.27
CA VAL A 58 -0.07 -1.03 -12.68
C VAL A 58 -1.05 -2.20 -12.78
N ALA A 59 -2.26 -1.89 -13.24
CA ALA A 59 -3.30 -2.88 -13.53
C ALA A 59 -3.41 -3.13 -15.04
N GLY A 60 -3.95 -4.29 -15.41
CA GLY A 60 -4.26 -4.66 -16.80
C GLY A 60 -5.61 -4.15 -17.28
#